data_AF-A0A941RZC6-F1
#
_entry.id   AF-A0A941RZC6-F1
#
_cell.length_a   1.000
_cell.length_b   1.000
_cell.length_c   1.000
_cell.angle_alpha   90.00
_cell.angle_beta   90.00
_cell.angle_gamma   90.00
#
_symmetry.space_group_name_H-M   'P 1'
#
loop_
_entity.id
_entity.type
_entity.pdbx_description
1 polymer ?
#
loop_
_entity_poly.entity_id
_entity_poly.type
_entity_poly.pdbx_seq_one_letter_code
_entity_poly.pdbx_strand_id
1 'polypeptide(L)'
;MTDRDPTVRHFLIGFGLFLILAAGVLWLVRDRMIGVTSPPPTPAEPKLVAVEPPPFVGMEPGVQQQFAEARRQCDAIVTNPQSSATDRGTAWGELGKVHLAYGFLESAAGCFHNAVALDPTDFRWSFYL
;
A
#
# COMPACT_ATOMS: atom_id res chain seq x y z
N MET A 1 -55.82 23.26 -48.52
CA MET A 1 -54.44 23.81 -48.55
C MET A 1 -54.21 24.40 -47.18
N THR A 2 -53.36 23.75 -46.41
CA THR A 2 -53.38 23.63 -44.94
C THR A 2 -53.06 24.95 -44.21
N ASP A 3 -53.96 25.35 -43.31
CA ASP A 3 -53.81 26.45 -42.36
C ASP A 3 -52.78 26.07 -41.29
N ARG A 4 -51.82 26.96 -41.00
CA ARG A 4 -50.65 26.70 -40.15
C ARG A 4 -50.79 27.55 -38.89
N ASP A 5 -51.36 26.94 -37.86
CA ASP A 5 -51.67 27.56 -36.57
C ASP A 5 -50.41 28.17 -35.90
N PRO A 6 -50.36 29.51 -35.68
CA PRO A 6 -49.21 30.20 -35.08
C PRO A 6 -49.08 29.98 -33.57
N THR A 7 -50.06 29.37 -32.92
CA THR A 7 -50.13 29.19 -31.46
C THR A 7 -49.20 28.07 -30.98
N VAL A 8 -48.99 27.05 -31.81
CA VAL A 8 -48.12 25.89 -31.50
C VAL A 8 -46.63 26.26 -31.46
N ARG A 9 -46.23 27.31 -32.19
CA ARG A 9 -44.81 27.72 -32.31
C ARG A 9 -44.26 28.39 -31.05
N HIS A 10 -45.11 29.04 -30.25
CA HIS A 10 -44.69 29.73 -29.02
C HIS A 10 -44.58 28.76 -27.82
N PHE A 11 -45.37 27.69 -27.80
CA PHE A 11 -45.35 26.70 -26.72
C PHE A 11 -44.07 25.84 -26.70
N LEU A 12 -43.51 25.53 -27.88
CA LEU A 12 -42.29 24.71 -27.99
C LEU A 12 -41.02 25.45 -27.57
N ILE A 13 -40.97 26.77 -27.72
CA ILE A 13 -39.78 27.58 -27.39
C ILE A 13 -39.67 27.79 -25.86
N GLY A 14 -40.80 27.95 -25.16
CA GLY A 14 -40.80 28.09 -23.70
C GLY A 14 -40.41 26.80 -22.96
N PHE A 15 -40.78 25.64 -23.48
CA PHE A 15 -40.51 24.34 -22.84
C PHE A 15 -39.04 23.90 -22.97
N GLY A 16 -38.40 24.21 -24.09
CA GLY A 16 -36.97 23.90 -24.33
C GLY A 16 -36.03 24.69 -23.41
N LEU A 17 -36.34 25.96 -23.12
CA LEU A 17 -35.55 26.82 -22.23
C LEU A 17 -35.62 26.39 -20.75
N PHE A 18 -36.75 25.83 -20.32
CA PHE A 18 -36.94 25.35 -18.95
C PHE A 18 -36.15 24.05 -18.67
N LEU A 19 -36.04 23.15 -19.67
CA LEU A 19 -35.25 21.92 -19.56
C LEU A 19 -33.74 22.17 -19.50
N ILE A 20 -33.25 23.21 -20.20
CA ILE A 20 -31.82 23.58 -20.18
C ILE A 20 -31.43 24.19 -18.82
N LEU A 21 -32.31 24.99 -18.20
CA LEU A 21 -32.06 25.56 -16.87
C LEU A 21 -32.13 24.49 -15.76
N ALA A 22 -33.08 23.55 -15.83
CA ALA A 22 -33.15 22.45 -14.86
C ALA A 22 -31.96 21.48 -14.96
N ALA A 23 -31.48 21.19 -16.18
CA ALA A 23 -30.29 20.37 -16.40
C ALA A 23 -29.00 21.06 -15.92
N GLY A 24 -28.86 22.38 -16.13
CA GLY A 24 -27.71 23.15 -15.68
C GLY A 24 -27.58 23.24 -14.16
N VAL A 25 -28.71 23.41 -13.45
CA VAL A 25 -28.72 23.43 -11.97
C VAL A 25 -28.43 22.04 -11.39
N LEU A 26 -28.91 20.97 -12.03
CA LEU A 26 -28.61 19.60 -11.60
C LEU A 26 -27.14 19.21 -11.85
N TRP A 27 -26.53 19.71 -12.93
CA TRP A 27 -25.10 19.53 -13.22
C TRP A 27 -24.22 20.30 -12.22
N LEU A 28 -24.63 21.51 -11.83
CA LEU A 28 -23.92 22.36 -10.86
C LEU A 28 -24.02 21.85 -9.41
N VAL A 29 -25.14 21.24 -9.03
CA VAL A 29 -25.31 20.63 -7.70
C VAL A 29 -24.57 19.29 -7.59
N ARG A 30 -24.42 18.54 -8.68
CA ARG A 30 -23.66 17.28 -8.71
C ARG A 30 -22.15 17.49 -8.54
N ASP A 31 -21.61 18.56 -9.13
CA ASP A 31 -20.18 18.89 -9.06
C ASP A 31 -19.72 19.28 -7.65
N ARG A 32 -20.62 19.89 -6.86
CA ARG A 32 -20.35 20.24 -5.44
C ARG A 32 -20.40 19.08 -4.45
N MET A 33 -20.81 17.88 -4.88
CA MET A 33 -20.88 16.68 -4.04
C MET A 33 -19.76 15.67 -4.35
N ILE A 34 -18.87 15.97 -5.30
CA ILE A 34 -17.54 15.35 -5.32
C ILE A 34 -16.71 16.17 -4.35
N GLY A 35 -16.95 15.90 -3.06
CA GLY A 35 -16.04 16.32 -2.01
C GLY A 35 -14.63 15.97 -2.45
N VAL A 36 -13.71 16.90 -2.22
CA VAL A 36 -12.27 16.73 -2.40
C VAL A 36 -11.88 15.38 -1.79
N THR A 37 -11.91 14.31 -2.58
CA THR A 37 -11.25 13.06 -2.22
C THR A 37 -9.80 13.41 -2.44
N SER A 38 -9.17 13.97 -1.40
CA SER A 38 -7.72 13.88 -1.29
C SER A 38 -7.37 12.43 -1.68
N PRO A 39 -6.43 12.21 -2.61
CA PRO A 39 -5.96 10.85 -2.85
C PRO A 39 -5.65 10.24 -1.48
N PRO A 40 -6.07 8.99 -1.20
CA PRO A 40 -5.73 8.37 0.07
C PRO A 40 -4.24 8.61 0.30
N PRO A 41 -3.81 9.03 1.50
CA PRO A 41 -2.40 9.26 1.75
C PRO A 41 -1.68 8.00 1.29
N THR A 42 -0.83 8.12 0.27
CA THR A 42 0.01 7.02 -0.17
C THR A 42 0.63 6.47 1.12
N PRO A 43 0.41 5.19 1.49
CA PRO A 43 0.98 4.66 2.71
C PRO A 43 2.46 4.98 2.66
N ALA A 44 2.92 5.84 3.58
CA ALA A 44 4.33 6.16 3.65
C ALA A 44 5.06 4.83 3.84
N GLU A 45 6.06 4.55 3.00
CA GLU A 45 6.80 3.31 3.14
C GLU A 45 7.29 3.19 4.59
N PRO A 46 7.03 2.06 5.26
CA PRO A 46 7.42 1.89 6.65
C PRO A 46 8.92 2.05 6.77
N LYS A 47 9.36 2.90 7.71
CA LYS A 47 10.78 3.10 7.98
C LYS A 47 11.33 1.86 8.67
N LEU A 48 12.13 1.08 7.95
CA LEU A 48 12.78 -0.11 8.47
C LEU A 48 13.92 0.24 9.43
N VAL A 49 14.10 -0.60 10.44
CA VAL A 49 15.20 -0.55 11.39
C VAL A 49 16.41 -1.25 10.79
N ALA A 50 17.60 -0.67 10.98
CA ALA A 50 18.84 -1.31 10.58
C ALA A 50 19.12 -2.52 11.50
N VAL A 51 19.35 -3.69 10.91
CA VAL A 51 19.74 -4.90 11.64
C VAL A 51 21.24 -5.10 11.50
N GLU A 52 21.96 -4.91 12.61
CA GLU A 52 23.40 -5.13 12.67
C GLU A 52 23.72 -6.63 12.58
N PRO A 53 24.74 -7.03 11.79
CA PRO A 53 25.21 -8.40 11.76
C PRO A 53 25.74 -8.82 13.14
N PRO A 54 25.43 -10.03 13.63
CA PRO A 54 25.95 -10.51 14.90
C PRO A 54 27.48 -10.75 14.81
N PRO A 55 28.17 -10.79 15.96
CA PRO A 55 29.60 -11.10 15.99
C PRO A 55 29.81 -12.57 15.58
N PHE A 56 30.27 -12.78 14.36
CA PHE A 56 30.56 -14.12 13.81
C PHE A 56 31.86 -14.75 14.33
N VAL A 57 32.64 -14.02 15.13
CA VAL A 57 33.96 -14.45 15.59
C VAL A 57 33.84 -15.71 16.44
N GLY A 58 34.57 -16.76 16.05
CA GLY A 58 34.57 -18.06 16.76
C GLY A 58 33.43 -19.01 16.38
N MET A 59 32.50 -18.60 15.50
CA MET A 59 31.49 -19.51 14.96
C MET A 59 32.07 -20.40 13.85
N GLU A 60 31.53 -21.61 13.71
CA GLU A 60 31.89 -22.50 12.61
C GLU A 60 31.63 -21.84 11.24
N PRO A 61 32.50 -22.06 10.23
CA PRO A 61 32.34 -21.44 8.90
C PRO A 61 30.98 -21.70 8.25
N GLY A 62 30.40 -22.89 8.46
CA GLY A 62 29.08 -23.23 7.95
C GLY A 62 27.97 -22.34 8.52
N VAL A 63 28.07 -21.97 9.80
CA VAL A 63 27.11 -21.06 10.44
C VAL A 63 27.23 -19.66 9.87
N GLN A 64 28.46 -19.17 9.68
CA GLN A 64 28.70 -17.86 9.06
C GLN A 64 28.13 -17.81 7.63
N GLN A 65 28.32 -18.89 6.86
CA GLN A 65 27.76 -19.02 5.52
C GLN A 65 26.23 -19.04 5.55
N GLN A 66 25.61 -19.70 6.53
CA GLN A 66 24.16 -19.72 6.68
C GLN A 66 23.60 -18.30 6.93
N PHE A 67 24.23 -17.52 7.79
CA PHE A 67 23.83 -16.12 8.02
C PHE A 67 24.01 -15.25 6.77
N ALA A 68 25.15 -15.39 6.10
CA ALA A 68 25.43 -14.65 4.87
C ALA A 68 24.40 -14.98 3.79
N GLU A 69 24.04 -16.25 3.62
CA GLU A 69 23.04 -16.68 2.64
C GLU A 69 21.64 -16.18 2.98
N ALA A 70 21.20 -16.35 4.24
CA ALA A 70 19.90 -15.85 4.68
C ALA A 70 19.78 -14.32 4.48
N ARG A 71 20.86 -13.58 4.79
CA ARG A 71 20.92 -12.14 4.56
C ARG A 71 20.82 -11.80 3.07
N ARG A 72 21.57 -12.47 2.20
CA ARG A 72 21.50 -12.27 0.75
C ARG A 72 20.10 -12.52 0.20
N GLN A 73 19.45 -13.59 0.63
CA GLN A 73 18.08 -13.92 0.20
C GLN A 73 17.09 -12.84 0.64
N CYS A 74 17.21 -12.38 1.89
CA CYS A 74 16.39 -11.28 2.39
C CYS A 74 16.61 -10.00 1.59
N ASP A 75 17.86 -9.59 1.39
CA ASP A 75 18.21 -8.38 0.65
C ASP A 75 17.70 -8.42 -0.80
N ALA A 76 17.79 -9.58 -1.46
CA ALA A 76 17.30 -9.77 -2.83
C ALA A 76 15.79 -9.53 -2.95
N ILE A 77 14.99 -9.92 -1.96
CA ILE A 77 13.54 -9.68 -1.94
C ILE A 77 13.24 -8.24 -1.52
N VAL A 78 13.90 -7.75 -0.47
CA VAL A 78 13.63 -6.43 0.11
C VAL A 78 13.97 -5.28 -0.83
N THR A 79 14.99 -5.46 -1.67
CA THR A 79 15.46 -4.46 -2.65
C THR A 79 14.79 -4.59 -4.03
N ASN A 80 14.05 -5.67 -4.28
CA ASN A 80 13.34 -5.87 -5.54
C ASN A 80 12.10 -4.96 -5.60
N PRO A 81 12.01 -4.01 -6.56
CA PRO A 81 10.85 -3.12 -6.69
C PRO A 81 9.53 -3.83 -7.03
N GLN A 82 9.58 -5.09 -7.46
CA GLN A 82 8.40 -5.90 -7.78
C GLN A 82 7.91 -6.74 -6.59
N SER A 83 8.66 -6.81 -5.49
CA SER A 83 8.25 -7.57 -4.32
C SER A 83 7.18 -6.84 -3.53
N SER A 84 6.12 -7.57 -3.16
CA SER A 84 5.04 -7.02 -2.35
C SER A 84 5.50 -6.75 -0.91
N ALA A 85 4.73 -5.96 -0.17
CA ALA A 85 5.00 -5.72 1.26
C ALA A 85 5.01 -7.04 2.06
N THR A 86 4.09 -7.97 1.75
CA THR A 86 4.03 -9.31 2.33
C THR A 86 5.27 -10.15 2.02
N ASP A 87 5.78 -10.11 0.78
CA ASP A 87 7.01 -10.84 0.42
C ASP A 87 8.21 -10.30 1.19
N ARG A 88 8.34 -8.97 1.25
CA ARG A 88 9.41 -8.28 1.98
C ARG A 88 9.30 -8.55 3.48
N GLY A 89 8.09 -8.52 4.04
CA GLY A 89 7.84 -8.84 5.44
C GLY A 89 8.21 -10.28 5.79
N THR A 90 7.82 -11.22 4.93
CA THR A 90 8.20 -12.64 5.06
C THR A 90 9.72 -12.80 5.02
N ALA A 91 10.41 -12.14 4.10
CA ALA A 91 11.86 -12.22 3.98
C ALA A 91 12.59 -11.76 5.25
N TRP A 92 12.14 -10.65 5.85
CA TRP A 92 12.65 -10.20 7.15
C TRP A 92 12.35 -11.19 8.28
N GLY A 93 11.13 -11.74 8.33
CA GLY A 93 10.75 -12.73 9.33
C GLY A 93 11.59 -14.01 9.26
N GLU A 94 11.86 -14.51 8.04
CA GLU A 94 12.74 -15.66 7.81
C GLU A 94 14.18 -15.39 8.27
N LEU A 95 14.74 -14.21 7.96
CA LEU A 95 16.05 -13.79 8.47
C LEU A 95 16.07 -13.69 10.00
N GLY A 96 14.99 -13.21 10.62
CA GLY A 96 14.83 -13.14 12.06
C GLY A 96 14.88 -14.51 12.73
N LYS A 97 14.24 -15.53 12.13
CA LYS A 97 14.30 -16.91 12.63
C LYS A 97 15.72 -17.48 12.63
N VAL A 98 16.56 -17.14 11.63
CA VAL A 98 17.96 -17.56 11.61
C VAL A 98 18.73 -16.94 12.78
N HIS A 99 18.55 -15.64 13.04
CA HIS A 99 19.16 -14.99 14.20
C HIS A 99 18.67 -15.59 15.52
N LEU A 100 17.37 -15.83 15.64
CA LEU A 100 16.75 -16.43 16.82
C LEU A 100 17.31 -17.84 17.10
N ALA A 101 17.50 -18.66 16.07
CA ALA A 101 18.01 -20.02 16.20
C ALA A 101 19.41 -20.09 16.86
N TYR A 102 20.22 -19.04 16.70
CA TYR A 102 21.55 -18.93 17.31
C TYR A 102 21.60 -17.98 18.51
N GLY A 103 20.44 -17.52 19.00
CA GLY A 103 20.34 -16.70 20.21
C GLY A 103 20.70 -15.23 20.03
N PHE A 104 20.79 -14.71 18.80
CA PHE A 104 21.04 -13.29 18.54
C PHE A 104 19.74 -12.48 18.64
N LEU A 105 19.26 -12.32 19.88
CA LEU A 105 17.92 -11.79 20.16
C LEU A 105 17.69 -10.36 19.64
N GLU A 106 18.66 -9.45 19.81
CA GLU A 106 18.53 -8.07 19.32
C GLU A 106 18.40 -8.00 17.80
N SER A 107 19.26 -8.72 17.07
CA SER A 107 19.18 -8.79 15.61
C SER A 107 17.89 -9.46 15.14
N ALA A 108 17.44 -10.50 15.85
CA ALA A 108 16.17 -11.17 15.56
C ALA A 108 14.98 -10.24 15.77
N ALA A 109 14.93 -9.51 16.89
CA ALA A 109 13.89 -8.53 17.20
C ALA A 109 13.83 -7.43 16.13
N GLY A 110 14.98 -6.90 15.71
CA GLY A 110 15.05 -5.94 14.60
C GLY A 110 14.46 -6.49 13.29
N CYS A 111 14.71 -7.77 12.98
CA CYS A 111 14.11 -8.43 11.84
C CYS A 111 12.58 -8.56 11.97
N PHE A 112 12.08 -8.99 13.13
CA PHE A 112 10.64 -9.14 13.35
C PHE A 112 9.91 -7.80 13.36
N HIS A 113 10.51 -6.74 13.89
CA HIS A 113 9.99 -5.38 13.77
C HIS A 113 9.85 -4.95 12.31
N ASN A 114 10.85 -5.21 11.47
CA ASN A 114 10.78 -4.92 10.04
C ASN A 114 9.67 -5.73 9.36
N ALA A 115 9.52 -7.02 9.72
CA ALA A 115 8.48 -7.88 9.19
C ALA A 115 7.07 -7.35 9.52
N VAL A 116 6.82 -7.03 10.79
CA VAL A 116 5.54 -6.46 11.26
C VAL A 116 5.27 -5.08 10.66
N ALA A 117 6.31 -4.26 10.48
CA ALA A 117 6.15 -2.93 9.88
C ALA A 117 5.73 -3.01 8.39
N LEU A 118 6.19 -4.04 7.67
CA LEU A 118 5.86 -4.26 6.26
C LEU A 118 4.51 -4.93 6.07
N ASP A 119 4.21 -5.94 6.87
CA ASP A 119 2.92 -6.63 6.85
C ASP A 119 2.37 -6.80 8.27
N PRO A 120 1.66 -5.79 8.79
CA PRO A 120 1.07 -5.86 10.13
C PRO A 120 -0.06 -6.90 10.25
N THR A 121 -0.57 -7.42 9.12
CA THR A 121 -1.66 -8.40 9.11
C THR A 121 -1.16 -9.83 9.26
N ASP A 122 0.13 -10.05 9.01
CA ASP A 122 0.80 -11.32 9.26
C ASP A 122 1.23 -11.44 10.73
N PHE A 123 0.29 -11.91 11.57
CA PHE A 123 0.48 -12.07 13.00
C PHE A 123 1.58 -13.07 13.40
N ARG A 124 2.11 -13.87 12.47
CA ARG A 124 3.19 -14.83 12.76
C ARG A 124 4.39 -14.13 13.39
N TRP A 125 4.73 -12.93 12.91
CA TRP A 125 5.92 -12.20 13.35
C TRP A 125 5.72 -11.47 14.68
N SER A 126 4.51 -10.98 14.94
CA SER A 126 4.15 -10.33 16.21
C SER A 126 4.27 -11.27 17.40
N PHE A 127 4.17 -12.59 17.21
CA PHE A 127 4.37 -13.58 18.27
C PHE A 127 5.82 -13.64 18.78
N TYR A 128 6.79 -13.17 18.00
CA TYR A 128 8.21 -13.18 18.36
C TYR A 128 8.69 -11.87 19.04
N LEU A 129 7.80 -10.90 19.23
CA LEU A 129 8.04 -9.62 19.90
C LEU A 129 7.38 -9.60 21.29
#